data_AF-A0A2W0EI98-F1
#
_entry.id   AF-A0A2W0EI98-F1
#
_cell.length_a   1.000
_cell.length_b   1.000
_cell.length_c   1.000
_cell.angle_alpha   90.00
_cell.angle_beta   90.00
_cell.angle_gamma   90.00
#
_symmetry.space_group_name_H-M   'P 1'
#
loop_
_entity.id
_entity.type
_entity.pdbx_description
1 polymer ?
#
loop_
_entity_poly.entity_id
_entity_poly.type
_entity_poly.pdbx_seq_one_letter_code
_entity_poly.pdbx_strand_id
1 'polypeptide(L)'
;MDIRGLGYVTLLSSDLAQWRHYASQVLGMMVSGDDEQLYLKMDERHYRILVQKNAENSFGACGWEVAGKAALEQAVSELQQADVQVTRGTAAETELRKVQELVHFSDPDGNRHEIFWGPLQDFARFVSPVGVKGFVTNDLGMGHVVLPAPAFERCRDFYEQVMGFGLSDLMKVRFTPDPAEPQKRIHFLHCNNGRHHSLAIFECPMPHGC
;
A
#
# COMPACT_ATOMS: atom_id res chain seq x y z
N MET A 1 -6.85 14.68 -4.15
CA MET A 1 -6.67 14.47 -2.70
C MET A 1 -5.24 14.81 -2.27
N ASP A 2 -5.04 15.24 -1.02
CA ASP A 2 -3.70 15.54 -0.46
C ASP A 2 -3.10 14.32 0.24
N ILE A 3 -2.69 13.32 -0.55
CA ILE A 3 -2.03 12.10 -0.05
C ILE A 3 -0.57 12.42 0.29
N ARG A 4 -0.15 12.07 1.51
CA ARG A 4 1.19 12.35 2.04
C ARG A 4 2.19 11.22 1.83
N GLY A 5 1.70 10.00 1.66
CA GLY A 5 2.56 8.85 1.42
C GLY A 5 1.86 7.51 1.59
N LEU A 6 2.56 6.45 1.21
CA LEU A 6 2.19 5.09 1.54
C LEU A 6 2.51 4.82 3.02
N GLY A 7 1.45 4.70 3.81
CA GLY A 7 1.55 4.46 5.25
C GLY A 7 1.89 3.01 5.56
N TYR A 8 1.14 2.10 4.97
CA TYR A 8 1.31 0.65 5.11
C TYR A 8 0.75 -0.11 3.89
N VAL A 9 1.07 -1.39 3.81
CA VAL A 9 0.34 -2.36 2.98
C VAL A 9 -0.17 -3.51 3.84
N THR A 10 -1.26 -4.13 3.40
CA THR A 10 -1.75 -5.37 4.00
C THR A 10 -1.70 -6.50 2.99
N LEU A 11 -1.39 -7.70 3.50
CA LEU A 11 -1.26 -8.93 2.73
C LEU A 11 -2.04 -10.03 3.42
N LEU A 12 -2.57 -10.96 2.64
CA LEU A 12 -3.20 -12.17 3.11
C LEU A 12 -2.26 -13.35 2.86
N SER A 13 -2.16 -14.27 3.82
CA SER A 13 -1.31 -15.45 3.66
C SER A 13 -1.84 -16.70 4.34
N SER A 14 -1.63 -17.84 3.67
CA SER A 14 -1.88 -19.17 4.21
C SER A 14 -0.80 -19.69 5.16
N ASP A 15 0.37 -19.03 5.21
CA ASP A 15 1.49 -19.44 6.06
C ASP A 15 2.15 -18.23 6.73
N LEU A 16 1.66 -17.87 7.92
CA LEU A 16 2.26 -16.82 8.74
C LEU A 16 3.63 -17.23 9.30
N ALA A 17 3.92 -18.52 9.49
CA ALA A 17 5.22 -18.94 9.99
C ALA A 17 6.31 -18.64 8.96
N GLN A 18 6.03 -18.89 7.68
CA GLN A 18 6.90 -18.51 6.56
C GLN A 18 7.13 -17.00 6.50
N TRP A 19 6.06 -16.19 6.61
CA TRP A 19 6.19 -14.73 6.65
C TRP A 19 7.01 -14.23 7.82
N ARG A 20 6.76 -14.77 9.02
CA ARG A 20 7.53 -14.43 10.23
C ARG A 20 9.01 -14.75 10.02
N HIS A 21 9.34 -15.92 9.48
CA HIS A 21 10.72 -16.30 9.20
C HIS A 21 11.36 -15.36 8.18
N TYR A 22 10.71 -15.14 7.04
CA TYR A 22 11.25 -14.27 5.98
C TYR A 22 11.46 -12.84 6.46
N ALA A 23 10.44 -12.23 7.08
CA ALA A 23 10.51 -10.85 7.53
C ALA A 23 11.57 -10.65 8.63
N SER A 24 11.67 -11.58 9.58
CA SER A 24 12.64 -11.47 10.67
C SER A 24 14.06 -11.85 10.24
N GLN A 25 14.23 -13.00 9.58
CA GLN A 25 15.55 -13.59 9.34
C GLN A 25 16.20 -13.13 8.03
N VAL A 26 15.40 -12.77 7.03
CA VAL A 26 15.92 -12.35 5.71
C VAL A 26 15.88 -10.85 5.57
N LEU A 27 14.72 -10.22 5.79
CA LEU A 27 14.59 -8.76 5.70
C LEU A 27 15.17 -8.03 6.92
N GLY A 28 15.20 -8.69 8.08
CA GLY A 28 15.64 -8.08 9.33
C GLY A 28 14.63 -7.11 9.95
N MET A 29 13.35 -7.21 9.59
CA MET A 29 12.27 -6.44 10.20
C MET A 29 11.96 -6.93 11.61
N MET A 30 11.49 -6.03 12.47
CA MET A 30 10.99 -6.38 13.79
C MET A 30 9.57 -6.92 13.62
N VAL A 31 9.32 -8.14 14.11
CA VAL A 31 8.04 -8.82 13.92
C VAL A 31 7.33 -8.94 15.27
N SER A 32 6.05 -8.59 15.28
CA SER A 32 5.13 -8.82 16.41
C SER A 32 3.81 -9.39 15.88
N GLY A 33 2.89 -9.76 16.77
CA GLY A 33 1.61 -10.38 16.43
C GLY A 33 1.48 -11.82 16.92
N ASP A 34 0.45 -12.49 16.45
CA ASP A 34 -0.05 -13.79 16.92
C ASP A 34 -0.24 -14.77 15.75
N ASP A 35 -1.07 -15.79 15.94
CA ASP A 35 -1.34 -16.84 14.95
C ASP A 35 -2.36 -16.43 13.87
N GLU A 36 -2.95 -15.25 13.99
CA GLU A 36 -3.92 -14.70 13.04
C GLU A 36 -3.35 -13.51 12.24
N GLN A 37 -2.34 -12.82 12.79
CA GLN A 37 -1.71 -11.69 12.10
C GLN A 37 -0.29 -11.37 12.56
N LEU A 38 0.49 -10.79 11.65
CA LEU A 38 1.84 -10.31 11.89
C LEU A 38 1.98 -8.82 11.53
N TYR A 39 2.63 -8.08 12.42
CA TYR A 39 3.00 -6.69 12.23
C TYR A 39 4.51 -6.60 11.98
N LEU A 40 4.89 -6.14 10.78
CA LEU A 40 6.29 -6.04 10.38
C LEU A 40 6.73 -4.56 10.45
N LYS A 41 7.59 -4.26 11.42
CA LYS A 41 8.11 -2.92 11.72
C LYS A 41 9.51 -2.74 11.14
N MET A 42 9.73 -1.59 10.51
CA MET A 42 11.01 -1.19 9.91
C MET A 42 11.48 0.21 10.33
N ASP A 43 10.58 1.02 10.91
CA ASP A 43 10.84 2.39 11.36
C ASP A 43 9.99 2.71 12.60
N GLU A 44 9.82 3.99 12.93
CA GLU A 44 9.08 4.45 14.11
C GLU A 44 7.57 4.14 14.07
N ARG A 45 7.00 3.76 12.92
CA ARG A 45 5.60 3.30 12.86
C ARG A 45 5.45 1.98 13.60
N HIS A 46 4.26 1.71 14.12
CA HIS A 46 3.96 0.42 14.74
C HIS A 46 4.21 -0.75 13.78
N TYR A 47 3.95 -0.55 12.49
CA TYR A 47 4.30 -1.46 11.40
C TYR A 47 4.25 -0.71 10.05
N ARG A 48 4.81 -1.33 9.01
CA ARG A 48 4.62 -0.91 7.60
C ARG A 48 3.97 -1.98 6.74
N ILE A 49 4.09 -3.25 7.13
CA ILE A 49 3.42 -4.37 6.48
C ILE A 49 2.62 -5.14 7.54
N LEU A 50 1.32 -5.35 7.28
CA LEU A 50 0.46 -6.21 8.07
C LEU A 50 0.13 -7.46 7.26
N VAL A 51 0.49 -8.63 7.76
CA VAL A 51 0.16 -9.92 7.15
C VAL A 51 -0.93 -10.58 7.96
N GLN A 52 -2.05 -10.91 7.35
CA GLN A 52 -3.18 -11.57 8.01
C GLN A 52 -3.34 -12.99 7.47
N LYS A 53 -3.74 -13.91 8.34
CA LYS A 53 -4.02 -15.28 7.97
C LYS A 53 -5.23 -15.36 7.05
N ASN A 54 -5.10 -16.16 6.00
CA ASN A 54 -6.18 -16.45 5.06
C ASN A 54 -5.97 -17.83 4.43
N ALA A 55 -6.98 -18.41 3.79
CA ALA A 55 -6.81 -19.68 3.07
C ALA A 55 -5.87 -19.56 1.86
N GLU A 56 -5.81 -18.38 1.24
CA GLU A 56 -5.03 -18.11 0.04
C GLU A 56 -4.13 -16.89 0.22
N ASN A 57 -2.96 -16.92 -0.43
CA ASN A 57 -2.06 -15.78 -0.51
C ASN A 57 -2.61 -14.76 -1.50
N SER A 58 -2.75 -13.50 -1.07
CA SER A 58 -3.18 -12.42 -1.94
C SER A 58 -2.84 -11.05 -1.38
N PHE A 59 -2.95 -10.03 -2.24
CA PHE A 59 -2.90 -8.65 -1.82
C PHE A 59 -4.12 -8.28 -0.95
N GLY A 60 -3.87 -7.51 0.11
CA GLY A 60 -4.91 -7.03 1.01
C GLY A 60 -5.37 -5.61 0.71
N ALA A 61 -4.48 -4.61 0.88
CA ALA A 61 -4.77 -3.20 0.63
C ALA A 61 -3.52 -2.30 0.66
N CYS A 62 -3.61 -1.14 0.02
CA CYS A 62 -2.67 -0.03 0.21
C CYS A 62 -3.28 1.02 1.14
N GLY A 63 -2.59 1.35 2.23
CA GLY A 63 -2.97 2.41 3.16
C GLY A 63 -2.28 3.74 2.82
N TRP A 64 -3.06 4.73 2.41
CA TRP A 64 -2.61 6.08 2.05
C TRP A 64 -2.86 7.06 3.19
N GLU A 65 -1.80 7.71 3.65
CA GLU A 65 -1.89 8.67 4.77
C GLU A 65 -2.31 10.06 4.28
N VAL A 66 -3.26 10.67 4.97
CA VAL A 66 -3.62 12.10 4.82
C VAL A 66 -3.36 12.86 6.11
N ALA A 67 -3.24 14.19 6.00
CA ALA A 67 -2.74 15.05 7.08
C ALA A 67 -3.59 15.04 8.38
N GLY A 68 -4.86 14.66 8.31
CA GLY A 68 -5.77 14.66 9.45
C GLY A 68 -7.21 14.44 9.07
N LYS A 69 -8.12 14.55 10.04
CA LYS A 69 -9.55 14.30 9.86
C LYS A 69 -10.18 15.11 8.73
N ALA A 70 -9.91 16.41 8.67
CA ALA A 70 -10.46 17.26 7.62
C ALA A 70 -10.01 16.83 6.22
N ALA A 71 -8.76 16.38 6.06
CA ALA A 71 -8.26 15.85 4.80
C ALA A 71 -8.87 14.47 4.45
N LEU A 72 -9.17 13.64 5.45
CA LEU A 72 -9.90 12.38 5.24
C LEU A 72 -11.32 12.66 4.73
N GLU A 73 -12.04 13.58 5.37
CA GLU A 73 -13.40 13.98 4.93
C GLU A 73 -13.40 14.57 3.52
N GLN A 74 -12.41 15.40 3.21
CA GLN A 74 -12.23 15.94 1.86
C GLN A 74 -12.00 14.82 0.84
N ALA A 75 -11.13 13.85 1.15
CA ALA A 75 -10.89 12.71 0.28
C ALA A 75 -12.15 11.85 0.06
N VAL A 76 -12.96 11.64 1.11
CA VAL A 76 -14.25 10.95 0.98
C VAL A 76 -15.20 11.71 0.04
N SER A 77 -15.29 13.03 0.18
CA SER A 77 -16.11 13.86 -0.72
C SER A 77 -15.63 13.79 -2.17
N GLU A 78 -14.32 13.86 -2.41
CA GLU A 78 -13.74 13.74 -3.76
C GLU A 78 -14.03 12.38 -4.40
N LEU A 79 -13.91 11.28 -3.63
CA LEU A 79 -14.28 9.94 -4.07
C LEU A 79 -15.77 9.83 -4.44
N GLN A 80 -16.65 10.35 -3.59
CA GLN A 80 -18.09 10.31 -3.82
C GLN A 80 -18.52 11.14 -5.03
N GLN A 81 -17.89 12.30 -5.26
CA GLN A 81 -18.13 13.12 -6.44
C GLN A 81 -17.68 12.44 -7.74
N ALA A 82 -16.74 11.51 -7.64
CA ALA A 82 -16.30 10.65 -8.75
C ALA A 82 -17.08 9.32 -8.83
N ASP A 83 -18.24 9.22 -8.16
CA ASP A 83 -19.10 8.03 -8.11
C ASP A 83 -18.40 6.76 -7.57
N VAL A 84 -17.39 6.92 -6.72
CA VAL A 84 -16.70 5.82 -6.05
C VAL A 84 -17.45 5.44 -4.78
N GLN A 85 -17.75 4.14 -4.63
CA GLN A 85 -18.32 3.64 -3.38
C GLN A 85 -17.25 3.61 -2.28
N VAL A 86 -17.50 4.38 -1.22
CA VAL A 86 -16.60 4.49 -0.07
C VAL A 86 -17.26 3.94 1.18
N THR A 87 -16.56 3.07 1.90
CA THR A 87 -17.01 2.51 3.17
C THR A 87 -16.15 3.05 4.30
N ARG A 88 -16.79 3.49 5.40
CA ARG A 88 -16.09 3.87 6.62
C ARG A 88 -15.55 2.62 7.31
N GLY A 89 -14.30 2.68 7.76
CA GLY A 89 -13.69 1.61 8.54
C GLY A 89 -14.40 1.43 9.87
N THR A 90 -14.55 0.18 10.28
CA THR A 90 -15.06 -0.21 11.59
C THR A 90 -14.01 0.03 12.68
N ALA A 91 -14.45 0.05 13.95
CA ALA A 91 -13.52 0.15 15.08
C ALA A 91 -12.46 -0.97 15.08
N ALA A 92 -12.86 -2.19 14.71
CA ALA A 92 -11.96 -3.34 14.59
C ALA A 92 -10.91 -3.12 13.49
N GLU A 93 -11.32 -2.59 12.33
CA GLU A 93 -10.36 -2.26 11.25
C GLU A 93 -9.40 -1.14 11.67
N THR A 94 -9.88 -0.08 12.32
CA THR A 94 -9.01 1.02 12.79
C THR A 94 -8.01 0.54 13.85
N GLU A 95 -8.44 -0.33 14.76
CA GLU A 95 -7.59 -0.93 15.79
C GLU A 95 -6.55 -1.88 15.19
N LEU A 96 -6.96 -2.69 14.22
CA LEU A 96 -6.09 -3.58 13.47
C LEU A 96 -5.06 -2.79 12.66
N ARG A 97 -5.47 -1.65 12.07
CA ARG A 97 -4.56 -0.77 11.32
C ARG A 97 -3.71 0.14 12.19
N LYS A 98 -3.99 0.23 13.49
CA LYS A 98 -3.33 1.17 14.42
C LYS A 98 -3.46 2.61 13.93
N VAL A 99 -4.67 3.04 13.56
CA VAL A 99 -4.99 4.40 13.09
C VAL A 99 -6.23 4.95 13.79
N GLN A 100 -6.43 6.27 13.78
CA GLN A 100 -7.61 6.91 14.38
C GLN A 100 -8.88 6.60 13.57
N GLU A 101 -8.85 6.86 12.27
CA GLU A 101 -9.96 6.58 11.36
C GLU A 101 -9.40 6.18 9.99
N LEU A 102 -10.17 5.36 9.29
CA LEU A 102 -9.91 5.02 7.89
C LEU A 102 -11.21 4.91 7.10
N VAL A 103 -11.08 5.03 5.79
CA VAL A 103 -12.10 4.64 4.82
C VAL A 103 -11.48 3.69 3.81
N HIS A 104 -12.27 2.84 3.19
CA HIS A 104 -11.80 1.94 2.14
C HIS A 104 -12.72 1.92 0.92
N PHE A 105 -12.12 1.63 -0.24
CA PHE A 105 -12.76 1.57 -1.55
C PHE A 105 -11.93 0.69 -2.48
N SER A 106 -12.42 0.47 -3.70
CA SER A 106 -11.69 -0.26 -4.74
C SER A 106 -11.39 0.65 -5.92
N ASP A 107 -10.23 0.45 -6.55
CA ASP A 107 -9.90 1.04 -7.84
C ASP A 107 -10.71 0.37 -8.98
N PRO A 108 -10.58 0.84 -10.24
CA PRO A 108 -11.32 0.26 -11.37
C PRO A 108 -11.03 -1.21 -11.67
N ASP A 109 -9.90 -1.75 -11.21
CA ASP A 109 -9.50 -3.16 -11.36
C ASP A 109 -9.74 -3.97 -10.08
N GLY A 110 -10.36 -3.37 -9.06
CA GLY A 110 -10.78 -4.03 -7.82
C GLY A 110 -9.74 -4.02 -6.70
N ASN A 111 -8.56 -3.42 -6.89
CA ASN A 111 -7.55 -3.32 -5.84
C ASN A 111 -8.08 -2.47 -4.68
N ARG A 112 -7.98 -3.01 -3.46
CA ARG A 112 -8.47 -2.31 -2.27
C ARG A 112 -7.49 -1.23 -1.83
N HIS A 113 -8.03 -0.03 -1.63
CA HIS A 113 -7.31 1.10 -1.06
C HIS A 113 -7.94 1.51 0.27
N GLU A 114 -7.10 1.95 1.19
CA GLU A 114 -7.50 2.55 2.45
C GLU A 114 -6.93 3.97 2.50
N ILE A 115 -7.74 4.97 2.84
CA ILE A 115 -7.25 6.32 3.17
C ILE A 115 -7.44 6.50 4.68
N PHE A 116 -6.40 6.92 5.38
CA PHE A 116 -6.43 7.00 6.84
C PHE A 116 -5.72 8.26 7.36
N TRP A 117 -6.00 8.61 8.61
CA TRP A 117 -5.24 9.60 9.36
C TRP A 117 -4.99 9.15 10.80
N GLY A 118 -4.05 9.83 11.46
CA GLY A 118 -3.73 9.59 12.87
C GLY A 118 -3.18 8.19 13.14
N PRO A 119 -2.08 7.78 12.51
CA PRO A 119 -1.38 6.55 12.90
C PRO A 119 -0.96 6.60 14.37
N LEU A 120 -1.25 5.52 15.11
CA LEU A 120 -0.88 5.38 16.51
C LEU A 120 0.62 5.13 16.65
N GLN A 121 1.22 5.70 17.69
CA GLN A 121 2.62 5.48 18.04
C GLN A 121 2.71 4.53 19.23
N ASP A 122 3.61 3.56 19.15
CA ASP A 122 3.96 2.64 20.24
C ASP A 122 5.20 3.09 21.03
N PHE A 123 5.95 4.06 20.50
CA PHE A 123 7.27 4.50 20.98
C PHE A 123 8.26 3.33 21.16
N ALA A 124 7.97 2.18 20.54
CA ALA A 124 8.81 1.01 20.63
C ALA A 124 9.98 1.20 19.68
N ARG A 125 11.20 1.13 20.23
CA ARG A 125 12.41 1.18 19.43
C ARG A 125 12.43 0.00 18.45
N PHE A 126 12.74 0.27 17.19
CA PHE A 126 13.02 -0.79 16.22
C PHE A 126 14.26 -1.61 16.67
N VAL A 127 14.08 -2.93 16.78
CA VAL A 127 15.14 -3.88 17.08
C VAL A 127 15.09 -5.03 16.07
N SER A 128 16.07 -5.06 15.17
CA SER A 128 16.21 -6.15 14.19
C SER A 128 16.70 -7.43 14.86
N PRO A 129 16.07 -8.59 14.60
CA PRO A 129 16.51 -9.87 15.15
C PRO A 129 17.83 -10.39 14.53
N VAL A 130 18.25 -9.83 13.38
CA VAL A 130 19.51 -10.18 12.69
C VAL A 130 20.53 -9.04 12.67
N GLY A 131 20.32 -8.02 13.51
CA GLY A 131 21.31 -6.95 13.70
C GLY A 131 21.30 -5.84 12.64
N VAL A 132 20.25 -5.72 11.82
CA VAL A 132 20.05 -4.53 10.96
C VAL A 132 19.93 -3.29 11.85
N LYS A 133 20.78 -2.28 11.62
CA LYS A 133 20.81 -1.05 12.43
C LYS A 133 19.62 -0.13 12.18
N GLY A 134 19.01 -0.23 11.00
CA GLY A 134 17.87 0.54 10.55
C GLY A 134 17.74 0.47 9.03
N PHE A 135 16.55 0.76 8.52
CA PHE A 135 16.27 0.85 7.10
C PHE A 135 16.48 2.28 6.61
N VAL A 136 16.97 2.45 5.38
CA VAL A 136 17.20 3.78 4.78
C VAL A 136 15.89 4.29 4.16
N THR A 137 14.99 4.79 5.01
CA THR A 137 13.67 5.30 4.62
C THR A 137 13.55 6.82 4.71
N ASN A 138 14.35 7.46 5.59
CA ASN A 138 14.27 8.89 5.94
C ASN A 138 12.80 9.31 6.20
N ASP A 139 12.46 10.56 5.89
CA ASP A 139 11.11 11.11 6.07
C ASP A 139 10.06 10.50 5.12
N LEU A 140 10.49 9.75 4.12
CA LEU A 140 9.61 9.20 3.08
C LEU A 140 9.01 7.84 3.46
N GLY A 141 9.47 7.23 4.55
CA GLY A 141 8.87 6.01 5.11
C GLY A 141 8.94 4.79 4.18
N MET A 142 7.87 4.01 4.14
CA MET A 142 7.72 2.86 3.25
C MET A 142 7.88 3.30 1.78
N GLY A 143 8.50 2.44 0.97
CA GLY A 143 8.85 2.72 -0.43
C GLY A 143 7.65 2.99 -1.33
N HIS A 144 7.32 2.02 -2.17
CA HIS A 144 6.22 2.11 -3.13
C HIS A 144 5.53 0.76 -3.27
N VAL A 145 4.38 0.77 -3.93
CA VAL A 145 3.63 -0.42 -4.36
C VAL A 145 3.48 -0.40 -5.88
N VAL A 146 3.45 -1.58 -6.49
CA VAL A 146 3.16 -1.74 -7.92
C VAL A 146 1.88 -2.55 -8.04
N LEU A 147 0.84 -1.99 -8.65
CA LEU A 147 -0.45 -2.65 -8.82
C LEU A 147 -0.69 -3.06 -10.28
N PRO A 148 -1.27 -4.24 -10.53
CA PRO A 148 -1.73 -4.62 -11.85
C PRO A 148 -2.88 -3.71 -12.28
N ALA A 149 -2.83 -3.26 -13.53
CA ALA A 149 -3.81 -2.37 -14.12
C ALA A 149 -4.18 -2.84 -15.54
N PRO A 150 -4.84 -4.01 -15.71
CA PRO A 150 -5.31 -4.45 -17.01
C PRO A 150 -6.29 -3.46 -17.67
N ALA A 151 -7.11 -2.72 -16.90
CA ALA A 151 -7.91 -1.62 -17.42
C ALA A 151 -7.12 -0.30 -17.42
N PHE A 152 -5.93 -0.31 -18.05
CA PHE A 152 -4.86 0.66 -17.83
C PHE A 152 -5.28 2.14 -17.90
N GLU A 153 -6.03 2.53 -18.94
CA GLU A 153 -6.49 3.91 -19.09
C GLU A 153 -7.41 4.33 -17.94
N ARG A 154 -8.37 3.47 -17.57
CA ARG A 154 -9.31 3.73 -16.47
C ARG A 154 -8.58 3.85 -15.14
N CYS A 155 -7.62 2.96 -14.89
CA CYS A 155 -6.80 3.00 -13.68
C CYS A 155 -5.93 4.26 -13.63
N ARG A 156 -5.22 4.59 -14.72
CA ARG A 156 -4.45 5.84 -14.81
C ARG A 156 -5.32 7.05 -14.49
N ASP A 157 -6.46 7.19 -15.17
CA ASP A 157 -7.35 8.34 -15.00
C ASP A 157 -7.90 8.39 -13.57
N PHE A 158 -8.21 7.23 -12.97
CA PHE A 158 -8.61 7.16 -11.56
C PHE A 158 -7.51 7.67 -10.62
N TYR A 159 -6.28 7.18 -10.75
CA TYR A 159 -5.19 7.57 -9.86
C TYR A 159 -4.79 9.03 -10.01
N GLU A 160 -4.75 9.54 -11.24
CA GLU A 160 -4.37 10.93 -11.52
C GLU A 160 -5.51 11.92 -11.23
N GLN A 161 -6.72 11.65 -11.71
CA GLN A 161 -7.83 12.62 -11.69
C GLN A 161 -8.70 12.52 -10.43
N VAL A 162 -8.81 11.32 -9.83
CA VAL A 162 -9.61 11.13 -8.61
C VAL A 162 -8.69 11.17 -7.40
N MET A 163 -7.73 10.25 -7.29
CA MET A 163 -6.85 10.19 -6.12
C MET A 163 -5.84 11.36 -6.08
N GLY A 164 -5.56 12.01 -7.21
CA GLY A 164 -4.69 13.19 -7.28
C GLY A 164 -3.19 12.86 -7.26
N PHE A 165 -2.81 11.66 -7.69
CA PHE A 165 -1.39 11.35 -7.91
C PHE A 165 -0.86 12.11 -9.13
N GLY A 166 0.39 12.53 -9.08
CA GLY A 166 1.11 13.09 -10.23
C GLY A 166 1.91 12.02 -10.97
N LEU A 167 2.05 12.18 -12.29
CA LEU A 167 2.91 11.33 -13.10
C LEU A 167 4.38 11.75 -12.98
N SER A 168 5.24 10.78 -12.64
CA SER A 168 6.68 11.01 -12.54
C SER A 168 7.44 10.49 -13.75
N ASP A 169 7.14 9.26 -14.18
CA ASP A 169 7.90 8.58 -15.22
C ASP A 169 7.06 7.51 -15.94
N LEU A 170 7.52 7.15 -17.14
CA LEU A 170 6.85 6.27 -18.08
C LEU A 170 7.82 5.21 -18.60
N MET A 171 7.46 3.94 -18.46
CA MET A 171 8.23 2.84 -19.00
C MET A 171 7.37 1.92 -19.87
N LYS A 172 8.01 1.36 -20.89
CA LYS A 172 7.42 0.43 -21.85
C LYS A 172 8.32 -0.79 -21.94
N VAL A 173 7.78 -1.97 -21.69
CA VAL A 173 8.56 -3.21 -21.59
C VAL A 173 7.98 -4.33 -22.46
N ARG A 174 8.87 -5.18 -22.96
CA ARG A 174 8.58 -6.51 -23.48
C ARG A 174 9.44 -7.48 -22.68
N PHE A 175 8.88 -8.60 -22.23
CA PHE A 175 9.64 -9.56 -21.42
C PHE A 175 10.37 -10.58 -22.28
N THR A 176 10.02 -10.67 -23.56
CA THR A 176 10.58 -11.62 -24.51
C THR A 176 11.08 -10.87 -25.75
N PRO A 177 11.99 -11.49 -26.53
CA PRO A 177 12.39 -10.96 -27.82
C PRO A 177 11.32 -11.16 -28.91
N ASP A 178 10.16 -11.76 -28.60
CA ASP A 178 9.10 -11.98 -29.57
C ASP A 178 8.54 -10.63 -30.08
N PRO A 179 8.66 -10.33 -31.40
CA PRO A 179 8.11 -9.10 -31.96
C PRO A 179 6.58 -9.03 -31.86
N ALA A 180 5.89 -10.17 -31.71
CA ALA A 180 4.45 -10.26 -31.53
C ALA A 180 3.98 -10.01 -30.08
N GLU A 181 4.89 -10.04 -29.09
CA GLU A 181 4.52 -9.73 -27.70
C GLU A 181 4.03 -8.27 -27.62
N PRO A 182 2.82 -8.01 -27.08
CA PRO A 182 2.37 -6.65 -26.86
C PRO A 182 3.26 -5.98 -25.81
N GLN A 183 3.64 -4.74 -26.12
CA GLN A 183 4.39 -3.91 -25.19
C GLN A 183 3.50 -3.53 -24.01
N LYS A 184 4.00 -3.80 -22.80
CA LYS A 184 3.30 -3.49 -21.55
C LYS A 184 3.78 -2.14 -21.03
N ARG A 185 2.87 -1.36 -20.45
CA ARG A 185 3.15 -0.03 -19.90
C ARG A 185 3.28 -0.07 -18.38
N ILE A 186 4.23 0.70 -17.87
CA ILE A 186 4.37 1.00 -16.44
C ILE A 186 4.36 2.51 -16.29
N HIS A 187 3.42 3.04 -15.49
CA HIS A 187 3.41 4.45 -15.10
C HIS A 187 3.79 4.55 -13.63
N PHE A 188 4.75 5.43 -13.34
CA PHE A 188 5.21 5.71 -11.98
C PHE A 188 4.56 7.00 -11.48
N LEU A 189 3.87 6.92 -10.35
CA LEU A 189 2.99 7.95 -9.83
C LEU A 189 3.45 8.39 -8.42
N HIS A 190 3.57 9.70 -8.22
CA HIS A 190 3.94 10.31 -6.94
C HIS A 190 2.76 10.94 -6.23
N CYS A 191 2.84 11.01 -4.91
CA CYS A 191 1.92 11.78 -4.09
C CYS A 191 2.60 13.09 -3.63
N ASN A 192 2.01 13.81 -2.68
CA ASN A 192 2.49 15.11 -2.23
C ASN A 192 3.66 14.98 -1.23
N ASN A 193 4.75 14.36 -1.69
CA ASN A 193 6.02 14.24 -0.97
C ASN A 193 7.21 14.25 -1.94
N GLY A 194 8.43 14.22 -1.42
CA GLY A 194 9.66 14.25 -2.23
C GLY A 194 10.04 12.91 -2.89
N ARG A 195 9.20 11.87 -2.81
CA ARG A 195 9.51 10.54 -3.38
C ARG A 195 9.23 10.53 -4.88
N HIS A 196 10.13 9.93 -5.66
CA HIS A 196 9.94 9.77 -7.11
C HIS A 196 8.61 9.09 -7.47
N HIS A 197 8.21 8.03 -6.76
CA HIS A 197 6.86 7.48 -6.87
C HIS A 197 6.52 6.71 -5.60
N SER A 198 5.24 6.72 -5.22
CA SER A 198 4.69 5.89 -4.14
C SER A 198 3.81 4.77 -4.69
N LEU A 199 3.34 4.92 -5.94
CA LEU A 199 2.53 3.95 -6.67
C LEU A 199 3.13 3.77 -8.06
N ALA A 200 3.13 2.55 -8.57
CA ALA A 200 3.22 2.31 -10.00
C ALA A 200 2.06 1.43 -10.45
N ILE A 201 1.59 1.64 -11.67
CA ILE A 201 0.57 0.78 -12.29
C ILE A 201 1.18 0.06 -13.48
N PHE A 202 0.92 -1.24 -13.59
CA PHE A 202 1.49 -2.09 -14.62
C PHE A 202 0.40 -2.75 -15.47
N GLU A 203 0.44 -2.54 -16.79
CA GLU A 203 -0.51 -3.11 -17.76
C GLU A 203 -0.29 -4.62 -17.97
N CYS A 204 -0.61 -5.40 -16.95
CA CYS A 204 -0.57 -6.86 -17.00
C CYS A 204 -1.59 -7.45 -16.03
N PRO A 205 -2.39 -8.45 -16.43
CA PRO A 205 -3.17 -9.21 -15.48
C PRO A 205 -2.24 -10.02 -14.57
N MET A 206 -2.51 -10.01 -13.27
CA MET A 206 -1.80 -10.84 -12.26
C MET A 206 -2.82 -11.78 -11.61
N PRO A 207 -2.67 -13.12 -11.75
CA PRO A 207 -3.66 -14.10 -11.30
C PRO A 207 -4.03 -14.02 -9.81
N HIS A 208 -3.11 -13.54 -8.97
CA HIS A 208 -3.30 -13.45 -7.52
C HIS A 208 -3.80 -12.07 -7.05
N GLY A 209 -3.88 -11.08 -7.94
CA GLY A 209 -3.98 -9.67 -7.57
C GLY A 209 -2.70 -9.20 -6.85
N CYS A 210 -2.06 -8.16 -7.36
CA CYS A 210 -0.68 -7.78 -7.06
C CYS A 210 0.36 -8.89 -7.28
#